data_AF-G3AFG3-F1
#
_entry.id   AF-G3AFG3-F1
#
_cell.length_a   1.000
_cell.length_b   1.000
_cell.length_c   1.000
_cell.angle_alpha   90.00
_cell.angle_beta   90.00
_cell.angle_gamma   90.00
#
_symmetry.space_group_name_H-M   'P 1'
#
loop_
_entity.id
_entity.type
_entity.pdbx_description
1 polymer ?
#
loop_
_entity_poly.entity_id
_entity_poly.type
_entity_poly.pdbx_seq_one_letter_code
_entity_poly.pdbx_strand_id
1 'polypeptide(L)'
;MSDRYNYDEDAYRESSPDYSDNTARRKKSSPPLASALASKKHKSSSPAIVDQEEESYEELARQYKKFKNAPKFDLNSEEVFCICRKPDHGELMVACDGCEEWFHFKCMNVNPGFSHLIAKFYCKFCQWKGVGVTKWKRKCRLPECYEAIRSESKYCSDEHGKLYMKQVLLARAGSASSHQDIDIGIVKDVLDFVGKDYEKFTKLGSKFPELDQVEKYRMDETNIESFLDGVKSDLQMVSVKYSNLDDAINQQNLKMSRLIEIKENIKTLNERLVSLIYPEQVQESNSSKSKKSKKGSNKKKKVDLCYY
;
A
#
# COMPACT_ATOMS: atom_id res chain seq x y z
N MET A 1 -26.25 -6.31 -48.54
CA MET A 1 -24.94 -6.28 -49.21
C MET A 1 -24.44 -4.86 -49.07
N SER A 2 -23.34 -4.50 -48.43
CA SER A 2 -22.37 -5.18 -47.57
C SER A 2 -21.39 -4.05 -47.27
N ASP A 3 -21.48 -3.42 -46.09
CA ASP A 3 -20.56 -2.34 -45.73
C ASP A 3 -19.72 -2.75 -44.52
N ARG A 4 -18.45 -2.94 -44.86
CA ARG A 4 -17.27 -3.08 -44.00
C ARG A 4 -17.24 -1.98 -42.93
N TYR A 5 -17.03 -2.38 -41.68
CA TYR A 5 -16.39 -1.51 -40.71
C TYR A 5 -14.98 -2.03 -40.42
N ASN A 6 -14.02 -1.20 -40.82
CA ASN A 6 -12.59 -1.33 -40.55
C ASN A 6 -12.34 -1.33 -39.04
N TYR A 7 -11.44 -2.23 -38.63
CA TYR A 7 -10.84 -2.27 -37.31
C TYR A 7 -9.54 -1.46 -37.41
N ASP A 8 -9.54 -0.23 -36.92
CA ASP A 8 -8.30 0.53 -36.79
C ASP A 8 -7.59 0.12 -35.50
N GLU A 9 -6.43 -0.51 -35.70
CA GLU A 9 -5.35 -0.68 -34.74
C GLU A 9 -4.82 0.69 -34.31
N ASP A 10 -4.81 0.97 -33.00
CA ASP A 10 -3.98 2.04 -32.45
C ASP A 10 -3.25 1.58 -31.18
N ALA A 11 -1.98 1.24 -31.40
CA ALA A 11 -0.81 1.65 -30.64
C ALA A 11 -0.87 1.56 -29.10
N TYR A 12 -0.57 0.36 -28.58
CA TYR A 12 -0.01 0.20 -27.23
C TYR A 12 1.39 0.83 -27.18
N ARG A 13 1.49 2.07 -26.69
CA ARG A 13 2.78 2.72 -26.43
C ARG A 13 3.27 2.30 -25.05
N GLU A 14 4.21 1.35 -25.09
CA GLU A 14 4.98 0.82 -23.98
C GLU A 14 5.89 1.91 -23.39
N SER A 15 5.64 2.31 -22.14
CA SER A 15 6.54 3.13 -21.32
C SER A 15 6.16 2.99 -19.86
N SER A 16 6.68 1.94 -19.21
CA SER A 16 6.59 1.72 -17.76
C SER A 16 8.01 1.79 -17.19
N PRO A 17 8.32 2.69 -16.24
CA PRO A 17 9.47 2.51 -15.37
C PRO A 17 9.04 1.66 -14.17
N ASP A 18 9.74 0.56 -13.97
CA ASP A 18 9.74 -0.25 -12.77
C ASP A 18 9.85 0.61 -11.50
N TYR A 19 8.93 0.41 -10.56
CA TYR A 19 9.14 0.78 -9.17
C TYR A 19 8.85 -0.43 -8.29
N SER A 20 9.88 -1.23 -8.10
CA SER A 20 10.01 -2.12 -6.94
C SER A 20 10.26 -1.25 -5.71
N ASP A 21 9.43 -1.37 -4.67
CA ASP A 21 9.90 -0.97 -3.34
C ASP A 21 9.36 -1.84 -2.22
N ASN A 22 10.32 -2.24 -1.40
CA ASN A 22 10.24 -2.92 -0.13
C ASN A 22 9.49 -2.05 0.87
N THR A 23 8.37 -2.54 1.41
CA THR A 23 7.71 -1.87 2.53
C THR A 23 8.41 -2.21 3.85
N ALA A 24 9.39 -1.39 4.23
CA ALA A 24 9.79 -1.22 5.63
C ALA A 24 8.83 -0.22 6.30
N ARG A 25 8.14 -0.68 7.35
CA ARG A 25 7.15 0.07 8.13
C ARG A 25 7.74 1.36 8.74
N ARG A 26 7.12 2.51 8.47
CA ARG A 26 7.18 3.69 9.35
C ARG A 26 5.77 4.15 9.69
N LYS A 27 5.44 4.06 10.98
CA LYS A 27 4.23 4.60 11.61
C LYS A 27 4.28 6.14 11.61
N LYS A 28 3.19 6.81 11.25
CA LYS A 28 2.89 8.15 11.73
C LYS A 28 1.50 8.18 12.36
N SER A 29 1.47 8.78 13.54
CA SER A 29 0.39 8.98 14.49
C SER A 29 -0.49 10.18 14.10
N SER A 30 -1.80 10.05 14.34
CA SER A 30 -2.73 11.17 14.44
C SER A 30 -3.28 11.23 15.88
N PRO A 31 -3.38 12.41 16.52
CA PRO A 31 -3.91 12.55 17.87
C PRO A 31 -5.45 12.70 17.93
N PRO A 32 -6.06 12.57 19.13
CA PRO A 32 -7.44 12.08 19.30
C PRO A 32 -8.43 13.01 20.04
N LEU A 33 -9.69 12.52 20.14
CA LEU A 33 -10.80 12.82 21.09
C LEU A 33 -11.79 13.95 20.72
N ALA A 34 -13.08 13.93 21.10
CA ALA A 34 -14.09 12.93 21.50
C ALA A 34 -15.40 13.73 21.78
N SER A 35 -16.54 13.40 21.17
CA SER A 35 -17.69 12.69 21.76
C SER A 35 -18.61 13.50 22.70
N ALA A 36 -19.84 13.79 22.23
CA ALA A 36 -21.04 13.75 23.07
C ALA A 36 -22.33 13.58 22.23
N LEU A 37 -23.13 12.59 22.65
CA LEU A 37 -24.56 12.33 22.43
C LEU A 37 -24.91 11.12 21.54
N ALA A 38 -25.40 10.10 22.24
CA ALA A 38 -25.82 8.81 21.76
C ALA A 38 -27.26 8.84 21.24
N SER A 39 -27.48 8.33 20.03
CA SER A 39 -28.53 7.35 19.72
C SER A 39 -28.44 6.87 18.26
N LYS A 40 -28.51 5.54 18.11
CA LYS A 40 -28.49 4.74 16.85
C LYS A 40 -27.12 4.64 16.15
N LYS A 41 -26.38 3.60 16.52
CA LYS A 41 -25.14 3.14 15.86
C LYS A 41 -25.39 2.85 14.37
N HIS A 42 -25.07 3.80 13.50
CA HIS A 42 -24.82 3.53 12.08
C HIS A 42 -23.35 3.10 11.94
N LYS A 43 -23.16 1.79 11.83
CA LYS A 43 -21.88 1.13 11.54
C LYS A 43 -21.47 1.55 10.12
N SER A 44 -20.27 2.13 9.97
CA SER A 44 -19.66 2.40 8.69
C SER A 44 -19.57 1.11 7.87
N SER A 45 -20.37 1.02 6.81
CA SER A 45 -20.35 -0.09 5.86
C SER A 45 -19.19 0.07 4.87
N SER A 46 -17.96 -0.18 5.35
CA SER A 46 -17.12 -1.09 4.57
C SER A 46 -17.92 -2.39 4.41
N PRO A 47 -17.87 -3.10 3.27
CA PRO A 47 -18.57 -4.38 3.15
C PRO A 47 -18.15 -5.21 4.35
N ALA A 48 -19.09 -5.44 5.26
CA ALA A 48 -18.91 -6.41 6.31
C ALA A 48 -18.59 -7.69 5.54
N ILE A 49 -17.38 -8.20 5.76
CA ILE A 49 -17.09 -9.59 5.47
C ILE A 49 -18.17 -10.32 6.28
N VAL A 50 -19.20 -10.75 5.56
CA VAL A 50 -20.25 -11.63 6.05
C VAL A 50 -19.51 -12.77 6.71
N ASP A 51 -19.86 -13.10 7.95
CA ASP A 51 -19.27 -14.17 8.74
C ASP A 51 -18.88 -15.33 7.82
N GLN A 52 -17.59 -15.39 7.49
CA GLN A 52 -17.05 -16.52 6.78
C GLN A 52 -17.00 -17.61 7.85
N GLU A 53 -18.02 -18.46 7.83
CA GLU A 53 -17.73 -19.89 7.97
C GLU A 53 -16.54 -20.11 7.04
N GLU A 54 -15.33 -20.18 7.59
CA GLU A 54 -14.15 -20.60 6.83
C GLU A 54 -14.49 -22.00 6.36
N GLU A 55 -15.06 -22.11 5.15
CA GLU A 55 -15.32 -23.39 4.48
C GLU A 55 -14.02 -24.17 4.64
N SER A 56 -14.09 -25.26 5.40
CA SER A 56 -12.90 -26.02 5.73
C SER A 56 -12.18 -26.38 4.44
N TYR A 57 -10.85 -26.30 4.44
CA TYR A 57 -10.01 -26.69 3.30
C TYR A 57 -10.45 -28.07 2.72
N GLU A 58 -10.90 -28.96 3.59
CA GLU A 58 -11.43 -30.29 3.24
C GLU A 58 -12.77 -30.23 2.47
N GLU A 59 -13.67 -29.32 2.83
CA GLU A 59 -14.95 -29.13 2.16
C GLU A 59 -14.79 -28.52 0.76
N LEU A 60 -13.92 -27.50 0.64
CA LEU A 60 -13.51 -26.94 -0.65
C LEU A 60 -12.92 -28.02 -1.58
N ALA A 61 -12.09 -28.92 -1.04
CA ALA A 61 -11.53 -30.03 -1.79
C ALA A 61 -12.60 -31.04 -2.27
N ARG A 62 -13.58 -31.37 -1.41
CA ARG A 62 -14.71 -32.25 -1.77
C ARG A 62 -15.58 -31.62 -2.85
N GLN A 63 -15.90 -30.34 -2.71
CA GLN A 63 -16.71 -29.62 -3.69
C GLN A 63 -15.97 -29.49 -5.02
N TYR A 64 -14.65 -29.28 -5.00
CA TYR A 64 -13.84 -29.26 -6.23
C TYR A 64 -13.84 -30.62 -6.95
N LYS A 65 -13.72 -31.73 -6.21
CA LYS A 65 -13.82 -33.10 -6.79
C LYS A 65 -15.18 -33.34 -7.42
N LYS A 66 -16.26 -32.97 -6.73
CA LYS A 66 -17.64 -33.09 -7.26
C LYS A 66 -17.83 -32.23 -8.51
N PHE A 67 -17.33 -31.00 -8.47
CA PHE A 67 -17.35 -30.09 -9.62
C PHE A 67 -16.60 -30.70 -10.80
N LYS A 68 -15.36 -31.17 -10.63
CA LYS A 68 -14.56 -31.72 -11.75
C LYS A 68 -15.15 -33.01 -12.36
N ASN A 69 -15.79 -33.84 -11.55
CA ASN A 69 -16.34 -35.13 -11.99
C ASN A 69 -17.78 -35.03 -12.53
N ALA A 70 -18.43 -33.87 -12.38
CA ALA A 70 -19.80 -33.69 -12.84
C ALA A 70 -19.88 -33.71 -14.37
N PRO A 71 -21.00 -34.21 -14.94
CA PRO A 71 -21.23 -34.20 -16.38
C PRO A 71 -21.30 -32.77 -16.91
N LYS A 72 -20.86 -32.58 -18.16
CA LYS A 72 -20.89 -31.29 -18.86
C LYS A 72 -22.25 -30.96 -19.48
N PHE A 73 -23.09 -31.98 -19.65
CA PHE A 73 -24.43 -31.86 -20.21
C PHE A 73 -25.45 -32.41 -19.22
N ASP A 74 -26.64 -31.83 -19.21
CA ASP A 74 -27.77 -32.35 -18.45
C ASP A 74 -28.53 -33.46 -19.21
N LEU A 75 -29.64 -33.92 -18.64
CA LEU A 75 -30.48 -34.97 -19.24
C LEU A 75 -31.18 -34.51 -20.54
N ASN A 76 -31.29 -33.19 -20.74
CA ASN A 76 -31.87 -32.55 -21.90
C ASN A 76 -30.83 -32.20 -22.97
N SER A 77 -29.57 -32.61 -22.77
CA SER A 77 -28.42 -32.28 -23.64
C SER A 77 -28.07 -30.79 -23.67
N GLU A 78 -28.47 -30.02 -22.66
CA GLU A 78 -28.06 -28.63 -22.46
C GLU A 78 -26.72 -28.57 -21.73
N GLU A 79 -25.85 -27.63 -22.10
CA GLU A 79 -24.54 -27.44 -21.46
C GLU A 79 -24.72 -26.82 -20.06
N VAL A 80 -24.09 -27.42 -19.04
CA VAL A 80 -24.21 -26.98 -17.65
C VAL A 80 -22.93 -26.35 -17.12
N PHE A 81 -23.10 -25.19 -16.47
CA PHE A 81 -22.00 -24.38 -15.96
C PHE A 81 -22.02 -24.32 -14.43
N CYS A 82 -21.04 -23.60 -13.87
CA CYS A 82 -20.96 -23.25 -12.47
C CYS A 82 -20.85 -24.46 -11.52
N ILE A 83 -20.70 -24.17 -10.23
CA ILE A 83 -20.73 -25.18 -9.16
C ILE A 83 -22.10 -25.82 -8.96
N CYS A 84 -23.18 -25.17 -9.41
CA CYS A 84 -24.53 -25.67 -9.29
C CYS A 84 -24.93 -26.64 -10.41
N ARG A 85 -24.13 -26.74 -11.48
CA ARG A 85 -24.40 -27.59 -12.66
C ARG A 85 -25.80 -27.37 -13.22
N LYS A 86 -26.11 -26.10 -13.46
CA LYS A 86 -27.34 -25.65 -14.13
C LYS A 86 -26.96 -24.95 -15.44
N PRO A 87 -27.81 -25.02 -16.47
CA PRO A 87 -27.60 -24.28 -17.70
C PRO A 87 -27.80 -22.77 -17.48
N ASP A 88 -27.41 -21.97 -18.46
CA ASP A 88 -27.63 -20.53 -18.45
C ASP A 88 -29.10 -20.21 -18.77
N HIS A 89 -29.84 -19.72 -17.76
CA HIS A 89 -31.21 -19.26 -17.91
C HIS A 89 -31.34 -17.74 -18.11
N GLY A 90 -30.26 -17.07 -18.54
CA GLY A 90 -30.17 -15.61 -18.63
C GLY A 90 -29.78 -14.95 -17.31
N GLU A 91 -29.17 -15.69 -16.39
CA GLU A 91 -28.64 -15.15 -15.13
C GLU A 91 -27.28 -14.47 -15.38
N LEU A 92 -26.92 -13.49 -14.54
CA LEU A 92 -25.60 -12.87 -14.65
C LEU A 92 -24.51 -13.89 -14.29
N MET A 93 -23.59 -14.11 -15.23
CA MET A 93 -22.45 -15.01 -15.09
C MET A 93 -21.11 -14.29 -15.26
N VAL A 94 -20.08 -14.83 -14.64
CA VAL A 94 -18.69 -14.37 -14.75
C VAL A 94 -17.78 -15.55 -15.09
N ALA A 95 -16.89 -15.36 -16.07
CA ALA A 95 -15.89 -16.33 -16.44
C ALA A 95 -14.66 -16.24 -15.52
N CYS A 96 -14.10 -17.38 -15.14
CA CYS A 96 -12.88 -17.46 -14.33
C CYS A 96 -11.61 -17.40 -15.19
N ASP A 97 -10.71 -16.45 -14.92
CA ASP A 97 -9.43 -16.29 -15.63
C ASP A 97 -8.42 -17.44 -15.37
N GLY A 98 -8.71 -18.32 -14.40
CA GLY A 98 -7.82 -19.42 -14.04
C GLY A 98 -8.24 -20.79 -14.57
N CYS A 99 -9.54 -21.04 -14.74
CA CYS A 99 -10.06 -22.33 -15.20
C CYS A 99 -11.05 -22.21 -16.37
N GLU A 100 -11.29 -20.99 -16.86
CA GLU A 100 -12.11 -20.67 -18.04
C GLU A 100 -13.56 -21.18 -17.96
N GLU A 101 -14.04 -21.44 -16.74
CA GLU A 101 -15.41 -21.87 -16.47
C GLU A 101 -16.30 -20.66 -16.12
N TRP A 102 -17.58 -20.76 -16.50
CA TRP A 102 -18.61 -19.77 -16.18
C TRP A 102 -19.27 -20.04 -14.83
N PHE A 103 -19.46 -18.98 -14.05
CA PHE A 103 -20.09 -19.05 -12.73
C PHE A 103 -21.18 -18.00 -12.57
N HIS A 104 -22.35 -18.41 -12.08
CA HIS A 104 -23.42 -17.49 -11.69
C HIS A 104 -22.94 -16.58 -10.55
N PHE A 105 -23.25 -15.28 -10.64
CA PHE A 105 -22.92 -14.29 -9.60
C PHE A 105 -23.46 -14.73 -8.23
N LYS A 106 -24.69 -15.25 -8.21
CA LYS A 106 -25.35 -15.77 -6.99
C LYS A 106 -24.61 -16.95 -6.36
N CYS A 107 -24.10 -17.87 -7.18
CA CYS A 107 -23.36 -19.03 -6.69
C CYS A 107 -21.96 -18.68 -6.16
N MET A 108 -21.40 -17.56 -6.60
CA MET A 108 -20.10 -17.06 -6.17
C MET A 108 -20.20 -15.93 -5.13
N ASN A 109 -21.40 -15.66 -4.62
CA ASN A 109 -21.71 -14.58 -3.69
C ASN A 109 -21.22 -13.20 -4.18
N VAL A 110 -21.22 -12.99 -5.50
CA VAL A 110 -20.89 -11.70 -6.12
C VAL A 110 -22.16 -10.90 -6.29
N ASN A 111 -22.16 -9.65 -5.79
CA ASN A 111 -23.30 -8.76 -5.99
C ASN A 111 -23.39 -8.35 -7.47
N PRO A 112 -24.54 -8.53 -8.14
CA PRO A 112 -24.79 -8.09 -9.51
C PRO A 112 -24.39 -6.65 -9.81
N GLY A 113 -24.57 -5.74 -8.85
CA GLY A 113 -24.21 -4.32 -9.03
C GLY A 113 -22.71 -4.11 -9.27
N PHE A 114 -21.85 -5.05 -8.84
CA PHE A 114 -20.40 -4.94 -9.04
C PHE A 114 -19.90 -5.57 -10.34
N SER A 115 -20.79 -5.97 -11.26
CA SER A 115 -20.42 -6.60 -12.53
C SER A 115 -19.35 -5.80 -13.30
N HIS A 116 -19.56 -4.50 -13.46
CA HIS A 116 -18.65 -3.60 -14.18
C HIS A 116 -17.34 -3.31 -13.42
N LEU A 117 -17.27 -3.66 -12.14
CA LEU A 117 -16.10 -3.46 -11.29
C LEU A 117 -15.17 -4.67 -11.26
N ILE A 118 -15.53 -5.79 -11.85
CA ILE A 118 -14.64 -6.95 -11.92
C ILE A 118 -13.56 -6.66 -12.97
N ALA A 119 -12.28 -6.67 -12.56
CA ALA A 119 -11.15 -6.53 -13.48
C ALA A 119 -10.63 -7.90 -13.94
N LYS A 120 -10.45 -8.81 -12.97
CA LYS A 120 -10.08 -10.21 -13.18
C LYS A 120 -10.80 -11.07 -12.16
N PHE A 121 -11.42 -12.16 -12.58
CA PHE A 121 -12.18 -13.03 -11.70
C PHE A 121 -11.52 -14.39 -11.55
N TYR A 122 -11.33 -14.82 -10.30
CA TYR A 122 -10.90 -16.17 -9.97
C TYR A 122 -11.94 -16.83 -9.08
N CYS A 123 -12.41 -18.01 -9.47
CA CYS A 123 -13.38 -18.78 -8.68
C CYS A 123 -12.76 -19.26 -7.36
N LYS A 124 -13.60 -19.69 -6.40
CA LYS A 124 -13.14 -20.12 -5.08
C LYS A 124 -12.14 -21.27 -5.12
N PHE A 125 -12.24 -22.15 -6.12
CA PHE A 125 -11.28 -23.22 -6.34
C PHE A 125 -9.94 -22.74 -6.88
N CYS A 126 -9.93 -21.77 -7.80
CA CYS A 126 -8.68 -21.19 -8.32
C CYS A 126 -7.96 -20.38 -7.24
N GLN A 127 -8.69 -19.67 -6.39
CA GLN A 127 -8.12 -18.98 -5.23
C GLN A 127 -7.54 -19.98 -4.21
N TRP A 128 -8.30 -21.03 -3.88
CA TRP A 128 -7.86 -22.12 -2.99
C TRP A 128 -6.58 -22.84 -3.48
N LYS A 129 -6.44 -23.02 -4.79
CA LYS A 129 -5.24 -23.61 -5.42
C LYS A 129 -4.06 -22.65 -5.56
N GLY A 130 -4.22 -21.37 -5.25
CA GLY A 130 -3.17 -20.36 -5.46
C GLY A 130 -2.93 -19.99 -6.93
N VAL A 131 -3.89 -20.22 -7.84
CA VAL A 131 -3.77 -19.85 -9.26
C VAL A 131 -3.82 -18.33 -9.45
N GLY A 132 -4.63 -17.65 -8.63
CA GLY A 132 -4.79 -16.19 -8.69
C GLY A 132 -5.86 -15.70 -7.72
N VAL A 133 -5.96 -14.39 -7.57
CA VAL A 133 -6.93 -13.70 -6.70
C VAL A 133 -7.76 -12.73 -7.53
N THR A 134 -9.06 -12.65 -7.25
CA THR A 134 -9.99 -11.74 -7.93
C THR A 134 -9.55 -10.29 -7.73
N LYS A 135 -9.37 -9.55 -8.83
CA LYS A 135 -9.01 -8.13 -8.84
C LYS A 135 -10.23 -7.29 -9.20
N TRP A 136 -10.41 -6.20 -8.46
CA TRP A 136 -11.54 -5.29 -8.62
C TRP A 136 -11.06 -3.91 -9.08
N LYS A 137 -11.79 -3.30 -10.01
CA LYS A 137 -11.68 -1.89 -10.37
C LYS A 137 -12.19 -1.05 -9.20
N ARG A 138 -11.62 0.15 -9.07
CA ARG A 138 -12.08 1.11 -8.05
C ARG A 138 -13.45 1.66 -8.45
N LYS A 139 -14.41 1.64 -7.52
CA LYS A 139 -15.75 2.19 -7.73
C LYS A 139 -15.78 3.71 -7.67
N CYS A 140 -16.73 4.30 -8.40
CA CYS A 140 -17.09 5.71 -8.26
C CYS A 140 -17.39 6.07 -6.80
N ARG A 141 -16.95 7.25 -6.36
CA ARG A 141 -17.16 7.71 -4.98
C ARG A 141 -18.63 8.05 -4.65
N LEU A 142 -19.47 8.26 -5.65
CA LEU A 142 -20.89 8.51 -5.46
C LEU A 142 -21.55 7.24 -4.86
N PRO A 143 -22.31 7.33 -3.74
CA PRO A 143 -22.80 6.15 -3.01
C PRO A 143 -23.58 5.16 -3.88
N GLU A 144 -24.49 5.69 -4.71
CA GLU A 144 -25.41 4.93 -5.57
C GLU A 144 -24.78 4.52 -6.92
N CYS A 145 -23.52 4.87 -7.18
CA CYS A 145 -22.86 4.58 -8.45
C CYS A 145 -21.97 3.35 -8.32
N TYR A 146 -22.20 2.38 -9.21
CA TYR A 146 -21.46 1.13 -9.25
C TYR A 146 -20.49 1.03 -10.45
N GLU A 147 -20.33 2.11 -11.21
CA GLU A 147 -19.36 2.18 -12.30
C GLU A 147 -17.91 2.35 -11.83
N ALA A 148 -16.98 1.90 -12.67
CA ALA A 148 -15.55 2.06 -12.47
C ALA A 148 -15.10 3.52 -12.66
N ILE A 149 -14.05 3.93 -11.95
CA ILE A 149 -13.46 5.27 -12.11
C ILE A 149 -12.68 5.41 -13.42
N ARG A 150 -12.57 6.65 -13.92
CA ARG A 150 -11.60 7.02 -14.97
C ARG A 150 -10.18 7.14 -14.38
N SER A 151 -9.16 6.98 -15.22
CA SER A 151 -7.74 6.89 -14.81
C SER A 151 -7.26 8.01 -13.88
N GLU A 152 -7.70 9.25 -14.11
CA GLU A 152 -7.28 10.43 -13.33
C GLU A 152 -8.41 11.00 -12.45
N SER A 153 -9.51 10.26 -12.30
CA SER A 153 -10.69 10.74 -11.57
C SER A 153 -11.06 9.82 -10.40
N LYS A 154 -11.77 10.38 -9.43
CA LYS A 154 -12.42 9.62 -8.34
C LYS A 154 -13.85 9.21 -8.71
N TYR A 155 -14.28 9.53 -9.92
CA TYR A 155 -15.64 9.38 -10.42
C TYR A 155 -15.64 8.73 -11.80
N CYS A 156 -16.72 8.05 -12.16
CA CYS A 156 -16.89 7.49 -13.51
C CYS A 156 -17.15 8.58 -14.56
N SER A 157 -17.79 9.69 -14.19
CA SER A 157 -18.10 10.83 -15.05
C SER A 157 -17.91 12.18 -14.34
N ASP A 158 -17.81 13.26 -15.10
CA ASP A 158 -17.71 14.62 -14.56
C ASP A 158 -19.01 15.04 -13.85
N GLU A 159 -20.15 14.57 -14.34
CA GLU A 159 -21.46 14.78 -13.73
C GLU A 159 -21.52 14.18 -12.33
N HIS A 160 -21.01 12.97 -12.14
CA HIS A 160 -20.97 12.33 -10.82
C HIS A 160 -20.02 13.05 -9.86
N GLY A 161 -18.93 13.62 -10.37
CA GLY A 161 -18.05 14.48 -9.59
C GLY A 161 -18.77 15.74 -9.08
N LYS A 162 -19.52 16.41 -9.97
CA LYS A 162 -20.33 17.60 -9.63
C LYS A 162 -21.45 17.27 -8.64
N LEU A 163 -22.18 16.17 -8.85
CA LEU A 163 -23.25 15.73 -7.96
C LEU A 163 -22.72 15.40 -6.56
N TYR A 164 -21.63 14.64 -6.48
CA TYR A 164 -20.98 14.34 -5.21
C TYR A 164 -20.56 15.62 -4.50
N MET A 165 -19.91 16.55 -5.21
CA MET A 165 -19.46 17.80 -4.59
C MET A 165 -20.62 18.67 -4.12
N LYS A 166 -21.70 18.76 -4.91
CA LYS A 166 -22.92 19.44 -4.51
C LYS A 166 -23.51 18.84 -3.24
N GLN A 167 -23.63 17.51 -3.15
CA GLN A 167 -24.12 16.83 -1.94
C GLN A 167 -23.24 17.12 -0.73
N VAL A 168 -21.92 17.08 -0.90
CA VAL A 168 -20.95 17.34 0.16
C VAL A 168 -21.05 18.78 0.69
N LEU A 169 -21.19 19.76 -0.20
CA LEU A 169 -21.37 21.16 0.19
C LEU A 169 -22.72 21.36 0.91
N LEU A 170 -23.81 20.83 0.34
CA LEU A 170 -25.15 20.98 0.93
C LEU A 170 -25.32 20.28 2.29
N ALA A 171 -24.76 19.07 2.45
CA ALA A 171 -24.81 18.35 3.72
C ALA A 171 -24.09 19.10 4.84
N ARG A 172 -23.06 19.89 4.51
CA ARG A 172 -22.30 20.71 5.45
C ARG A 172 -22.93 22.07 5.74
N ALA A 173 -23.73 22.60 4.81
CA ALA A 173 -24.47 23.85 5.01
C ALA A 173 -25.48 23.80 6.17
N GLY A 174 -26.01 22.60 6.47
CA GLY A 174 -27.06 22.40 7.47
C GLY A 174 -26.57 21.95 8.85
N SER A 175 -25.27 21.72 9.05
CA SER A 175 -24.71 21.29 10.34
C SER A 175 -24.00 22.45 11.02
N ALA A 176 -24.48 22.86 12.19
CA ALA A 176 -23.86 23.89 12.99
C ALA A 176 -22.46 23.46 13.46
N SER A 177 -21.43 24.09 12.86
CA SER A 177 -20.10 24.36 13.41
C SER A 177 -19.43 23.27 14.24
N SER A 178 -18.78 22.31 13.56
CA SER A 178 -17.53 21.72 14.06
C SER A 178 -16.36 22.53 13.50
N HIS A 179 -15.36 22.86 14.34
CA HIS A 179 -14.14 23.58 13.95
C HIS A 179 -13.29 22.89 12.86
N GLN A 180 -13.68 21.69 12.42
CA GLN A 180 -13.00 20.90 11.39
C GLN A 180 -13.72 20.89 10.03
N ASP A 181 -14.90 21.50 9.93
CA ASP A 181 -15.66 21.54 8.69
C ASP A 181 -15.36 22.79 7.87
N ILE A 182 -15.19 22.60 6.56
CA ILE A 182 -14.94 23.68 5.60
C ILE A 182 -16.24 24.47 5.45
N ASP A 183 -16.24 25.72 5.93
CA ASP A 183 -17.36 26.64 5.79
C ASP A 183 -17.59 27.02 4.32
N ILE A 184 -18.86 26.97 3.90
CA ILE A 184 -19.29 27.37 2.55
C ILE A 184 -19.00 28.85 2.28
N GLY A 185 -19.07 29.70 3.31
CA GLY A 185 -18.65 31.11 3.20
C GLY A 185 -17.20 31.20 2.73
N ILE A 186 -16.30 30.50 3.42
CA ILE A 186 -14.88 30.43 3.07
C ILE A 186 -14.67 29.89 1.65
N VAL A 187 -15.38 28.83 1.26
CA VAL A 187 -15.29 28.30 -0.11
C VAL A 187 -15.68 29.35 -1.14
N LYS A 188 -16.76 30.10 -0.89
CA LYS A 188 -17.20 31.18 -1.77
C LYS A 188 -16.15 32.29 -1.85
N ASP A 189 -15.63 32.73 -0.70
CA ASP A 189 -14.62 33.80 -0.64
C ASP A 189 -13.35 33.42 -1.41
N VAL A 190 -12.90 32.16 -1.28
CA VAL A 190 -11.75 31.65 -2.04
C VAL A 190 -12.07 31.62 -3.55
N LEU A 191 -13.26 31.18 -3.94
CA LEU A 191 -13.65 31.15 -5.36
C LEU A 191 -13.75 32.56 -5.97
N ASP A 192 -14.24 33.53 -5.20
CA ASP A 192 -14.35 34.93 -5.60
C ASP A 192 -12.95 35.58 -5.69
N PHE A 193 -12.07 35.33 -4.70
CA PHE A 193 -10.67 35.80 -4.72
C PHE A 193 -9.91 35.31 -5.95
N VAL A 194 -10.11 34.04 -6.30
CA VAL A 194 -9.46 33.40 -7.45
C VAL A 194 -10.12 33.82 -8.78
N GLY A 195 -11.28 34.46 -8.76
CA GLY A 195 -12.03 34.87 -9.94
C GLY A 195 -12.59 33.69 -10.73
N LYS A 196 -12.92 32.58 -10.05
CA LYS A 196 -13.41 31.32 -10.64
C LYS A 196 -12.45 30.67 -11.66
N ASP A 197 -11.18 31.02 -11.61
CA ASP A 197 -10.12 30.49 -12.46
C ASP A 197 -9.45 29.25 -11.82
N TYR A 198 -9.54 28.11 -12.49
CA TYR A 198 -9.01 26.85 -11.98
C TYR A 198 -7.48 26.85 -11.80
N GLU A 199 -6.74 27.51 -12.69
CA GLU A 199 -5.27 27.54 -12.59
C GLU A 199 -4.81 28.35 -11.39
N LYS A 200 -5.46 29.50 -11.16
CA LYS A 200 -5.18 30.33 -9.99
C LYS A 200 -5.55 29.62 -8.69
N PHE A 201 -6.66 28.86 -8.66
CA PHE A 201 -7.05 28.05 -7.50
C PHE A 201 -5.98 26.99 -7.21
N THR A 202 -5.49 26.33 -8.25
CA THR A 202 -4.45 25.30 -8.15
C THR A 202 -3.13 25.89 -7.67
N LYS A 203 -2.75 27.07 -8.17
CA LYS A 203 -1.57 27.82 -7.70
C LYS A 203 -1.70 28.21 -6.22
N LEU A 204 -2.88 28.63 -5.77
CA LEU A 204 -3.13 28.98 -4.37
C LEU A 204 -2.86 27.80 -3.42
N GLY A 205 -3.28 26.58 -3.81
CA GLY A 205 -3.04 25.36 -3.03
C GLY A 205 -1.67 24.69 -3.25
N SER A 206 -0.88 25.15 -4.22
CA SER A 206 0.40 24.51 -4.59
C SER A 206 1.51 24.73 -3.55
N LYS A 207 1.44 25.83 -2.81
CA LYS A 207 2.35 26.16 -1.73
C LYS A 207 1.55 26.30 -0.44
N PHE A 208 2.09 25.74 0.64
CA PHE A 208 1.54 26.01 1.95
C PHE A 208 1.71 27.51 2.24
N PRO A 209 0.64 28.25 2.57
CA PRO A 209 0.76 29.66 2.92
C PRO A 209 1.47 29.75 4.27
N GLU A 210 2.79 29.93 4.21
CA GLU A 210 3.59 30.23 5.39
C GLU A 210 3.35 31.68 5.80
N LEU A 211 3.29 31.91 7.11
CA LEU A 211 3.25 33.27 7.63
C LEU A 211 4.62 33.92 7.39
N ASP A 212 4.67 35.21 7.07
CA ASP A 212 5.93 35.96 6.85
C ASP A 212 6.90 35.79 8.04
N GLN A 213 6.38 35.66 9.26
CA GLN A 213 7.16 35.39 10.46
C GLN A 213 7.92 34.05 10.37
N VAL A 214 7.29 33.01 9.80
CA VAL A 214 7.88 31.68 9.60
C VAL A 214 8.98 31.72 8.55
N GLU A 215 8.76 32.45 7.45
CA GLU A 215 9.80 32.64 6.43
C GLU A 215 11.03 33.37 7.01
N LYS A 216 10.80 34.44 7.77
CA LYS A 216 11.88 35.20 8.43
C LYS A 216 12.66 34.35 9.42
N TYR A 217 11.96 33.55 10.24
CA TYR A 217 12.59 32.65 11.20
C TYR A 217 13.43 31.54 10.54
N ARG A 218 13.01 31.05 9.38
CA ARG A 218 13.79 30.05 8.62
C ARG A 218 15.12 30.61 8.11
N MET A 219 15.14 31.90 7.77
CA MET A 219 16.37 32.58 7.33
C MET A 219 17.26 32.97 8.51
N ASP A 220 16.65 33.33 9.64
CA ASP A 220 17.34 33.74 10.85
C ASP A 220 16.60 33.22 12.11
N GLU A 221 17.16 32.18 12.72
CA GLU A 221 16.62 31.52 13.90
C GLU A 221 16.58 32.43 15.15
N THR A 222 17.18 33.63 15.09
CA THR A 222 17.12 34.61 16.18
C THR A 222 15.86 35.49 16.12
N ASN A 223 15.12 35.50 15.01
CA ASN A 223 13.93 36.33 14.80
C ASN A 223 12.66 35.74 15.44
N ILE A 224 12.78 35.39 16.73
CA ILE A 224 11.72 34.75 17.54
C ILE A 224 10.71 35.79 18.06
N GLU A 225 11.08 37.06 18.14
CA GLU A 225 10.25 38.12 18.70
C GLU A 225 8.94 38.33 17.95
N SER A 226 8.92 38.02 16.65
CA SER A 226 7.77 38.20 15.77
C SER A 226 6.60 37.22 16.03
N PHE A 227 6.81 36.16 16.81
CA PHE A 227 5.78 35.18 17.15
C PHE A 227 4.99 35.51 18.42
N LEU A 228 3.84 34.84 18.61
CA LEU A 228 3.10 34.86 19.88
C LEU A 228 3.89 34.13 20.98
N ASP A 229 3.76 34.56 22.24
CA ASP A 229 4.59 34.07 23.35
C ASP A 229 4.46 32.56 23.61
N GLY A 230 3.29 31.98 23.33
CA GLY A 230 3.10 30.52 23.37
C GLY A 230 3.99 29.78 22.36
N VAL A 231 4.06 30.30 21.12
CA VAL A 231 4.90 29.72 20.06
C VAL A 231 6.39 29.90 20.37
N LYS A 232 6.77 31.03 20.99
CA LYS A 232 8.16 31.25 21.43
C LYS A 232 8.60 30.19 22.44
N SER A 233 7.75 29.94 23.43
CA SER A 233 8.01 28.96 24.49
C SER A 233 8.13 27.54 23.90
N ASP A 234 7.26 27.18 22.96
CA ASP A 234 7.33 25.90 22.26
C ASP A 234 8.61 25.76 21.42
N LEU A 235 9.00 26.79 20.67
CA LEU A 235 10.25 26.80 19.89
C LEU A 235 11.49 26.62 20.79
N GLN A 236 11.54 27.32 21.93
CA GLN A 236 12.62 27.17 22.91
C GLN A 236 12.65 25.75 23.53
N MET A 237 11.49 25.18 23.85
CA MET A 237 11.44 23.80 24.35
C MET A 237 11.92 22.78 23.31
N VAL A 238 11.58 23.00 22.03
CA VAL A 238 12.01 22.12 20.94
C VAL A 238 13.51 22.24 20.69
N SER A 239 14.08 23.46 20.71
CA SER A 239 15.52 23.66 20.52
C SER A 239 16.36 23.00 21.62
N VAL A 240 15.92 23.08 22.87
CA VAL A 240 16.57 22.38 24.00
C VAL A 240 16.48 20.86 23.86
N LYS A 241 15.32 20.34 23.40
CA LYS A 241 15.20 18.89 23.12
C LYS A 241 16.13 18.46 21.99
N TYR A 242 16.27 19.29 20.96
CA TYR A 242 17.16 19.03 19.83
C TYR A 242 18.62 18.98 20.29
N SER A 243 19.10 19.93 21.09
CA SER A 243 20.48 19.95 21.59
C SER A 243 20.78 18.71 22.44
N ASN A 244 19.87 18.33 23.34
CA ASN A 244 20.04 17.13 24.17
C ASN A 244 20.11 15.84 23.35
N LEU A 245 19.34 15.76 22.26
CA LEU A 245 19.38 14.62 21.35
C LEU A 245 20.67 14.59 20.53
N ASP A 246 21.14 15.74 20.06
CA ASP A 246 22.41 15.86 19.35
C ASP A 246 23.58 15.41 20.23
N ASP A 247 23.62 15.87 21.49
CA ASP A 247 24.61 15.42 22.48
C ASP A 247 24.56 13.91 22.71
N ALA A 248 23.36 13.33 22.81
CA ALA A 248 23.20 11.89 22.97
C ALA A 248 23.70 11.11 21.74
N ILE A 249 23.42 11.60 20.54
CA ILE A 249 23.92 11.02 19.27
C ILE A 249 25.45 11.10 19.24
N ASN A 250 26.03 12.24 19.56
CA ASN A 250 27.47 12.45 19.61
C ASN A 250 28.15 11.49 20.60
N GLN A 251 27.55 11.29 21.78
CA GLN A 251 28.03 10.31 22.76
C GLN A 251 27.96 8.87 22.24
N GLN A 252 26.88 8.49 21.54
CA GLN A 252 26.76 7.14 20.97
C GLN A 252 27.76 6.90 19.83
N ASN A 253 27.99 7.91 18.97
CA ASN A 253 28.99 7.84 17.92
C ASN A 253 30.40 7.67 18.50
N LEU A 254 30.71 8.37 19.59
CA LEU A 254 31.99 8.22 20.28
C LEU A 254 32.18 6.81 20.89
N LYS A 255 31.12 6.25 21.48
CA LYS A 255 31.12 4.85 21.96
C LYS A 255 31.32 3.85 20.81
N MET A 256 30.60 4.05 19.71
CA MET A 256 30.72 3.20 18.51
C MET A 256 32.15 3.23 17.96
N SER A 257 32.76 4.43 17.87
CA SER A 257 34.14 4.58 17.41
C SER A 257 35.13 3.82 18.29
N ARG A 258 34.99 3.88 19.62
CA ARG A 258 35.83 3.10 20.56
C ARG A 258 35.64 1.60 20.40
N LEU A 259 34.40 1.13 20.20
CA LEU A 259 34.14 -0.31 19.98
C LEU A 259 34.77 -0.80 18.67
N ILE A 260 34.74 0.01 17.62
CA ILE A 260 35.41 -0.29 16.35
C ILE A 260 36.93 -0.40 16.56
N GLU A 261 37.53 0.54 17.28
CA GLU A 261 38.97 0.52 17.61
C GLU A 261 39.34 -0.74 18.40
N ILE A 262 38.56 -1.09 19.43
CA ILE A 262 38.76 -2.32 20.21
C ILE A 262 38.63 -3.56 19.31
N LYS A 263 37.64 -3.61 18.41
CA LYS A 263 37.46 -4.72 17.47
C LYS A 263 38.67 -4.89 16.55
N GLU A 264 39.22 -3.81 15.99
CA GLU A 264 40.41 -3.87 15.14
C GLU A 264 41.66 -4.28 15.94
N ASN A 265 41.79 -3.83 17.19
CA ASN A 265 42.84 -4.28 18.10
C ASN A 265 42.75 -5.78 18.38
N ILE A 266 41.55 -6.30 18.69
CA ILE A 266 41.32 -7.73 18.93
C ILE A 266 41.62 -8.54 17.66
N LYS A 267 41.19 -8.06 16.48
CA LYS A 267 41.51 -8.70 15.20
C LYS A 267 43.02 -8.79 14.98
N THR A 268 43.74 -7.70 15.24
CA THR A 268 45.22 -7.67 15.12
C THR A 268 45.88 -8.64 16.11
N LEU A 269 45.38 -8.72 17.35
CA LEU A 269 45.87 -9.67 18.35
C LEU A 269 45.60 -11.12 17.95
N ASN A 270 44.39 -11.42 17.46
CA ASN A 270 44.02 -12.75 16.97
C ASN A 270 44.93 -13.17 15.78
N GLU A 271 45.18 -12.27 14.83
CA GLU A 271 46.09 -12.53 13.69
C GLU A 271 47.52 -12.85 14.17
N ARG A 272 48.03 -12.10 15.16
CA ARG A 272 49.35 -12.36 15.77
C ARG A 272 49.38 -13.70 16.52
N LEU A 273 48.34 -14.02 17.30
CA LEU A 273 48.26 -15.27 18.05
C LEU A 273 48.16 -16.48 17.13
N VAL A 274 47.36 -16.41 16.07
CA VAL A 274 47.31 -17.46 15.03
C VAL A 274 48.69 -17.67 14.42
N SER A 275 49.42 -16.59 14.13
CA SER A 275 50.77 -16.65 13.57
C SER A 275 51.78 -17.31 14.53
N LEU A 276 51.65 -17.08 15.83
CA LEU A 276 52.54 -17.67 16.86
C LEU A 276 52.20 -19.14 17.18
N ILE A 277 50.92 -19.50 17.22
CA ILE A 277 50.44 -20.84 17.60
C ILE A 277 50.50 -21.81 16.41
N TYR A 278 50.34 -21.30 15.19
CA TYR A 278 50.39 -22.09 13.95
C TYR A 278 51.42 -21.54 12.94
N PRO A 279 52.72 -21.53 13.28
CA PRO A 279 53.76 -20.98 12.41
C PRO A 279 53.89 -21.72 11.06
N GLU A 280 53.50 -23.00 10.98
CA GLU A 280 53.54 -23.79 9.74
C GLU A 280 52.60 -23.28 8.63
N GLN A 281 51.50 -22.58 8.97
CA GLN A 281 50.56 -22.09 7.96
C GLN A 281 51.02 -20.81 7.25
N VAL A 282 52.09 -20.16 7.73
CA VAL A 282 52.65 -18.95 7.09
C VAL A 282 53.52 -19.31 5.89
N GLN A 283 54.18 -20.48 5.90
CA GLN A 283 55.11 -20.89 4.84
C GLN A 283 54.46 -21.47 3.58
N GLU A 284 53.21 -21.95 3.64
CA GLU A 284 52.50 -22.47 2.46
C GLU A 284 52.07 -21.39 1.45
N SER A 285 52.20 -20.10 1.78
CA SER A 285 51.85 -19.02 0.85
C SER A 285 52.93 -18.67 -0.18
N ASN A 286 54.18 -19.13 0.00
CA ASN A 286 55.31 -18.74 -0.84
C ASN A 286 56.06 -19.87 -1.55
N SER A 287 55.51 -21.09 -1.64
CA SER A 287 56.12 -22.13 -2.49
C SER A 287 55.11 -22.84 -3.40
N SER A 288 55.39 -22.72 -4.69
CA SER A 288 54.63 -23.24 -5.81
C SER A 288 54.93 -24.71 -6.12
N LYS A 289 53.92 -25.40 -6.70
CA LYS A 289 53.96 -26.61 -7.55
C LYS A 289 54.15 -27.99 -6.87
N SER A 290 53.08 -28.78 -6.79
CA SER A 290 52.75 -29.88 -7.73
C SER A 290 51.86 -30.99 -7.15
N LYS A 291 50.82 -31.34 -7.94
CA LYS A 291 50.03 -32.59 -8.10
C LYS A 291 49.58 -33.47 -6.89
N LYS A 292 48.24 -33.63 -6.90
CA LYS A 292 47.38 -34.83 -6.69
C LYS A 292 46.97 -35.28 -5.27
N SER A 293 45.72 -34.90 -4.97
CA SER A 293 44.63 -35.67 -4.33
C SER A 293 44.84 -36.32 -2.96
N LYS A 294 44.25 -35.69 -1.93
CA LYS A 294 43.33 -36.37 -0.99
C LYS A 294 42.42 -35.34 -0.31
N LYS A 295 41.13 -35.68 -0.26
CA LYS A 295 40.03 -34.93 0.33
C LYS A 295 40.23 -34.89 1.85
N GLY A 296 40.50 -33.70 2.39
CA GLY A 296 40.53 -33.40 3.82
C GLY A 296 40.38 -31.90 3.97
N SER A 297 39.29 -31.46 4.60
CA SER A 297 39.03 -30.02 4.81
C SER A 297 40.13 -29.43 5.67
N ASN A 298 41.09 -28.72 5.07
CA ASN A 298 42.08 -27.95 5.82
C ASN A 298 41.38 -26.71 6.39
N LYS A 299 40.57 -26.89 7.45
CA LYS A 299 40.02 -25.78 8.23
C LYS A 299 41.21 -25.08 8.87
N LYS A 300 41.56 -23.88 8.38
CA LYS A 300 42.53 -23.00 9.05
C LYS A 300 42.18 -22.93 10.53
N LYS A 301 43.12 -23.32 11.40
CA LYS A 301 42.90 -23.30 12.84
C LYS A 301 42.87 -21.84 13.26
N LYS A 302 41.73 -21.38 13.80
CA LYS A 302 41.53 -20.01 14.26
C LYS A 302 41.73 -19.96 15.76
N VAL A 303 42.39 -18.90 16.24
CA VAL A 303 42.42 -18.52 17.64
C VAL A 303 41.58 -17.25 17.73
N ASP A 304 40.50 -17.30 18.50
CA ASP A 304 39.64 -16.16 18.73
C ASP A 304 39.64 -15.81 20.22
N LEU A 305 40.16 -14.64 20.57
CA LEU A 305 40.08 -14.09 21.92
C LEU A 305 38.63 -13.78 22.33
N CYS A 306 37.79 -13.40 21.36
CA CYS A 306 36.37 -13.22 21.57
C CYS A 306 35.69 -14.56 21.33
N TYR A 307 35.60 -15.38 22.36
CA TYR A 307 34.99 -16.71 22.30
C TYR A 307 33.58 -16.64 21.69
N TYR A 308 33.45 -17.02 20.40
CA TYR A 308 32.22 -17.33 19.70
C TYR A 308 32.40 -18.63 18.91
#